data_AF-A0A7M3SXM4-F1
#
_entry.id   AF-A0A7M3SXM4-F1
#
_cell.length_a   1.000
_cell.length_b   1.000
_cell.length_c   1.000
_cell.angle_alpha   90.00
_cell.angle_beta   90.00
_cell.angle_gamma   90.00
#
_symmetry.space_group_name_H-M   'P 1'
#
loop_
_entity.id
_entity.type
_entity.pdbx_description
1 polymer ?
#
loop_
_entity_poly.entity_id
_entity_poly.type
_entity_poly.pdbx_seq_one_letter_code
_entity_poly.pdbx_strand_id
1 'polypeptide(L)' 'MNSEEPLEGHEKPQRNIWNLVLGLVFLAYGSFRLYQKSQAVETDSFGIILAIGFIAFGIYDLYKYYKGI' A
#
# COMPACT_ATOMS: atom_id res chain seq x y z
N MET A 1 29.42 8.61 -41.83
CA MET A 1 28.60 7.79 -40.93
C MET A 1 28.83 8.27 -39.52
N ASN A 2 27.87 8.97 -38.92
CA ASN A 2 27.89 9.25 -37.49
C ASN A 2 27.13 8.10 -36.82
N SER A 3 27.82 7.39 -35.94
CA SER A 3 27.25 6.32 -35.12
C SER A 3 26.39 6.97 -34.04
N GLU A 4 25.08 7.04 -34.29
CA GLU A 4 24.11 7.37 -33.25
C GLU A 4 23.95 6.13 -32.36
N GLU A 5 24.75 6.04 -31.30
CA GLU A 5 24.51 5.05 -30.24
C GLU A 5 23.15 5.35 -29.59
N PRO A 6 22.22 4.38 -29.53
CA PRO A 6 20.96 4.61 -28.86
C PRO A 6 21.26 4.68 -27.35
N LEU A 7 21.02 5.85 -26.77
CA LEU A 7 21.04 6.04 -25.32
C LEU A 7 19.97 5.13 -24.73
N GLU A 8 20.39 3.98 -24.19
CA GLU A 8 19.54 3.08 -23.41
C GLU A 8 18.94 3.87 -22.25
N GLY A 9 17.70 4.33 -22.46
CA GLY A 9 16.90 4.93 -21.43
C GLY A 9 16.63 3.88 -20.39
N HIS A 10 17.36 3.93 -19.26
CA HIS A 10 16.92 3.29 -18.04
C HIS A 10 15.55 3.88 -17.69
N GLU A 11 14.47 3.22 -18.12
CA GLU A 11 13.13 3.46 -17.60
C GLU A 11 13.23 3.29 -16.08
N LYS A 12 13.30 4.41 -15.37
CA LYS A 12 13.20 4.39 -13.92
C LYS A 12 11.86 3.74 -13.62
N PRO A 13 11.81 2.69 -12.79
CA PRO A 13 10.56 2.02 -12.48
C PRO A 13 9.56 3.09 -12.03
N GLN A 14 8.52 3.29 -12.85
CA GLN A 14 7.54 4.34 -12.61
C GLN A 14 6.75 3.94 -11.37
N ARG A 15 7.14 4.49 -10.22
CA ARG A 15 6.47 4.22 -8.95
C ARG A 15 5.01 4.61 -9.06
N ASN A 16 4.11 3.64 -8.98
CA ASN A 16 2.69 3.90 -9.12
C ASN A 16 2.15 4.57 -7.85
N ILE A 17 1.99 5.90 -7.90
CA ILE A 17 1.49 6.74 -6.80
C ILE A 17 0.15 6.23 -6.24
N TRP A 18 -0.68 5.57 -7.05
CA TRP A 18 -1.92 4.96 -6.58
C TRP A 18 -1.68 3.89 -5.50
N ASN A 19 -0.62 3.09 -5.61
CA ASN A 19 -0.26 2.11 -4.58
C ASN A 19 0.12 2.82 -3.27
N LEU A 20 0.77 3.97 -3.33
CA LEU A 20 1.07 4.76 -2.13
C LEU A 20 -0.20 5.31 -1.48
N VAL A 21 -1.10 5.90 -2.28
CA VAL A 21 -2.34 6.49 -1.77
C VAL A 21 -3.26 5.42 -1.18
N LEU A 22 -3.50 4.33 -1.91
CA LEU A 22 -4.31 3.21 -1.45
C LEU A 22 -3.74 2.60 -0.17
N GLY A 23 -2.43 2.35 -0.14
CA GLY A 23 -1.84 1.73 1.02
C GLY A 23 -1.88 2.62 2.26
N LEU A 24 -1.70 3.94 2.10
CA LEU A 24 -1.80 4.89 3.21
C LEU A 24 -3.25 5.00 3.73
N VAL A 25 -4.24 5.01 2.83
CA VAL A 25 -5.67 5.01 3.18
C VAL A 25 -6.04 3.73 3.91
N PHE A 26 -5.62 2.57 3.42
CA PHE A 26 -5.91 1.29 4.06
C PHE A 26 -5.21 1.13 5.42
N LEU A 27 -3.97 1.61 5.55
CA LEU A 27 -3.29 1.64 6.84
C LEU A 27 -3.99 2.56 7.83
N ALA A 28 -4.34 3.78 7.42
CA ALA A 28 -5.03 4.73 8.28
C ALA A 28 -6.40 4.20 8.72
N TYR A 29 -7.22 3.75 7.77
CA TYR A 29 -8.55 3.23 8.06
C TYR A 29 -8.52 1.93 8.86
N GLY A 30 -7.67 0.97 8.47
CA GLY A 30 -7.51 -0.31 9.16
C GLY A 30 -7.04 -0.12 10.60
N SER A 31 -6.04 0.75 10.83
CA SER A 31 -5.54 1.05 12.18
C SER A 31 -6.58 1.78 13.03
N PHE A 32 -7.27 2.77 12.45
CA PHE A 32 -8.37 3.48 13.12
C PHE A 32 -9.51 2.53 13.51
N ARG A 33 -9.93 1.66 12.58
CA ARG A 33 -10.99 0.68 12.81
C ARG A 33 -10.59 -0.32 13.88
N LEU A 34 -9.35 -0.81 13.84
CA LEU A 34 -8.82 -1.74 14.85
C LEU A 34 -8.78 -1.08 16.24
N TYR A 35 -8.34 0.18 16.33
CA TYR A 35 -8.31 0.94 17.58
C TYR A 35 -9.72 1.16 18.15
N GLN A 36 -10.70 1.52 17.31
CA GLN A 36 -12.09 1.64 17.74
C GLN A 36 -12.64 0.31 18.26
N LYS A 37 -12.32 -0.79 17.59
CA LYS A 37 -12.82 -2.12 17.97
C LYS A 37 -12.17 -2.64 19.24
N SER A 38 -10.89 -2.34 19.47
CA SER A 38 -10.17 -2.66 20.70
C SER A 38 -10.81 -2.02 21.94
N GLN A 39 -11.47 -0.87 21.78
CA GLN A 39 -12.16 -0.17 22.86
C GLN A 39 -13.65 -0.54 22.99
N ALA A 40 -14.19 -1.33 22.05
CA ALA A 40 -15.58 -1.74 22.11
C ALA A 40 -15.75 -2.87 23.15
N VAL A 41 -16.80 -2.78 23.96
CA VAL A 41 -17.15 -3.80 24.96
C VAL A 41 -17.59 -5.11 24.28
N GLU A 42 -18.12 -5.01 23.06
CA GLU A 42 -18.49 -6.17 22.25
C GLU A 42 -17.42 -6.47 21.19
N THR A 43 -16.82 -7.65 21.32
CA THR A 43 -15.85 -8.18 20.37
C THR A 43 -16.55 -8.68 19.12
N ASP A 44 -16.67 -7.83 18.10
CA ASP A 44 -17.04 -8.27 16.75
C ASP A 44 -15.78 -8.70 15.99
N SER A 45 -15.56 -10.01 15.98
CA SER A 45 -14.43 -10.68 15.34
C SER A 45 -14.35 -10.43 13.84
N PHE A 46 -15.49 -10.29 13.15
CA PHE A 46 -15.50 -10.03 11.71
C PHE A 46 -14.90 -8.65 11.41
N GLY A 47 -15.28 -7.64 12.18
CA GLY A 47 -14.70 -6.30 12.08
C GLY A 47 -13.19 -6.27 12.34
N ILE A 48 -12.70 -7.10 13.28
CA ILE A 48 -11.27 -7.21 13.59
C ILE A 48 -10.50 -7.88 12.44
N ILE A 49 -11.01 -9.01 11.92
CA ILE A 49 -10.40 -9.72 10.78
C ILE A 49 -10.32 -8.79 9.56
N LEU A 50 -11.39 -8.05 9.29
CA LEU A 50 -11.42 -7.07 8.19
C LEU A 50 -10.40 -5.94 8.39
N ALA A 51 -10.27 -5.41 9.61
CA ALA A 51 -9.30 -4.37 9.92
C ALA A 51 -7.86 -4.85 9.74
N ILE A 52 -7.54 -6.06 10.20
CA ILE A 52 -6.24 -6.70 9.98
C ILE A 52 -6.00 -6.90 8.47
N GLY A 53 -7.02 -7.31 7.72
CA GLY A 53 -6.97 -7.42 6.27
C GLY A 53 -6.59 -6.10 5.59
N PHE A 54 -7.24 -5.00 5.95
CA PHE A 54 -6.89 -3.67 5.43
C PHE A 54 -5.46 -3.26 5.79
N ILE A 55 -5.01 -3.50 7.01
CA ILE A 55 -3.63 -3.19 7.41
C ILE A 55 -2.63 -3.99 6.58
N ALA A 56 -2.85 -5.30 6.44
CA ALA A 56 -1.98 -6.16 5.63
C ALA A 56 -1.95 -5.73 4.15
N PHE A 57 -3.11 -5.41 3.58
CA PHE A 57 -3.21 -4.92 2.20
C PHE A 57 -2.52 -3.57 2.04
N GLY A 58 -2.69 -2.67 3.01
CA GLY A 58 -2.05 -1.36 2.97
C GLY A 58 -0.52 -1.44 3.05
N ILE A 59 0.02 -2.34 3.87
CA ILE A 59 1.46 -2.62 3.93
C ILE A 59 1.94 -3.19 2.58
N TYR A 60 1.18 -4.10 1.96
CA TYR A 60 1.54 -4.68 0.66
C TYR A 60 1.58 -3.63 -0.45
N ASP A 61 0.59 -2.73 -0.50
CA ASP A 61 0.56 -1.66 -1.49
C ASP A 61 1.71 -0.65 -1.29
N LEU A 62 2.03 -0.31 -0.04
CA LEU A 62 3.22 0.49 0.28
C LEU A 62 4.50 -0.21 -0.17
N TYR A 63 4.64 -1.51 0.12
CA TYR A 63 5.79 -2.30 -0.31
C TYR A 63 5.94 -2.27 -1.84
N LYS A 64 4.84 -2.48 -2.57
CA LYS A 64 4.79 -2.42 -4.03
C LYS A 64 5.23 -1.05 -4.55
N TYR A 65 4.75 0.04 -3.93
CA TYR A 65 5.17 1.40 -4.27
C TYR A 65 6.67 1.63 -4.07
N TYR A 66 7.22 1.25 -2.92
CA TYR A 66 8.64 1.47 -2.63
C TYR A 66 9.56 0.65 -3.54
N LYS A 67 9.15 -0.58 -3.83
CA LYS A 67 9.86 -1.50 -4.73
C LYS A 67 9.69 -1.17 -6.22
N GLY A 68 8.72 -0.31 -6.56
CA GLY A 68 8.48 0.12 -7.93
C GLY A 68 7.94 -1.00 -8.84
N ILE A 69 7.13 -1.90 -8.28
CA ILE A 69 6.45 -2.99 -9.00
C ILE A 69 5.01 -2.58 -9.35
#